data_AF-A0A0L0S4T6-F1
#
_entry.id   AF-A0A0L0S4T6-F1
#
_cell.length_a   1.000
_cell.length_b   1.000
_cell.length_c   1.000
_cell.angle_alpha   90.00
_cell.angle_beta   90.00
_cell.angle_gamma   90.00
#
_symmetry.space_group_name_H-M   'P 1'
#
loop_
_entity.id
_entity.type
_entity.pdbx_description
1 polymer ?
#
loop_
_entity_poly.entity_id
_entity_poly.type
_entity_poly.pdbx_seq_one_letter_code
_entity_poly.pdbx_strand_id
1 'polypeptide(L)'
;MWPTARSSTCILVQRALSAPTARRLGSTAAAASVATARTRTLVPQLRPISKVYQPTTPALVGRLRSAQSFSTTAAAAMFSTKTAAICIIGDEILSGKTQDTNTNWLAKQLFDLGVDLKRVEVIPDDEADIIETVTRMSRTYNYVFTSGGIGPTHDDITYASIAKAFSCTLEVHRPTLEQMALISPKMMLVSPLHTDEDRAAAEREPATIVAPSHTDPSSMVAMRMTPARLRMAQLPYPSTAHFTPGLWVPLCVVNGNVHILPGIPRLFQAMLAHYLPDLANRDGLGTEPFYRRAINTNRGEGDIADALTAIQDHYTADGIKIGSYPTFGAFKQGGYRVCVTVVGRNVPLVDEVAQAIAVAIDGRQEPLQTPKH
;
A
#
# COMPACT_ATOMS: atom_id res chain seq x y z
N MET A 1 20.64 -44.63 29.54
CA MET A 1 19.63 -45.40 30.31
C MET A 1 18.26 -45.03 29.78
N TRP A 2 17.69 -45.90 28.95
CA TRP A 2 16.25 -45.96 28.66
C TRP A 2 15.54 -46.69 29.81
N PRO A 3 14.26 -46.39 30.07
CA PRO A 3 13.16 -47.30 29.67
C PRO A 3 11.90 -46.48 29.23
N THR A 4 10.85 -46.94 28.55
CA THR A 4 10.33 -48.26 28.13
C THR A 4 9.18 -47.97 27.16
N ALA A 5 8.99 -48.83 26.16
CA ALA A 5 7.84 -48.84 25.27
C ALA A 5 6.56 -49.35 25.95
N ARG A 6 5.38 -48.91 25.47
CA ARG A 6 4.27 -49.81 25.07
C ARG A 6 3.20 -49.07 24.26
N SER A 7 2.85 -49.72 23.15
CA SER A 7 1.81 -49.44 22.17
C SER A 7 0.42 -49.83 22.69
N SER A 8 -0.64 -49.09 22.29
CA SER A 8 -1.97 -49.64 21.97
C SER A 8 -2.88 -48.60 21.29
N THR A 9 -3.14 -48.83 20.00
CA THR A 9 -4.47 -48.87 19.36
C THR A 9 -5.37 -47.62 19.42
N CYS A 10 -5.40 -46.83 18.33
CA CYS A 10 -6.45 -45.87 18.04
C CYS A 10 -7.36 -46.43 16.92
N ILE A 11 -8.63 -46.68 17.26
CA ILE A 11 -9.65 -47.25 16.38
C ILE A 11 -10.21 -46.15 15.46
N LEU A 12 -10.09 -46.37 14.15
CA LEU A 12 -10.85 -45.65 13.11
C LEU A 12 -12.35 -45.89 13.31
N VAL A 13 -13.15 -44.81 13.32
CA VAL A 13 -14.58 -44.89 13.02
C VAL A 13 -14.86 -44.00 11.80
N GLN A 14 -14.82 -44.63 10.62
CA GLN A 14 -15.52 -44.15 9.43
C GLN A 14 -17.02 -44.40 9.62
N ARG A 15 -17.84 -43.39 9.31
CA ARG A 15 -19.26 -43.59 9.04
C ARG A 15 -19.64 -42.82 7.77
N ALA A 16 -19.70 -43.56 6.67
CA ALA A 16 -20.46 -43.22 5.49
C ALA A 16 -21.95 -43.53 5.72
N LEU A 17 -22.82 -42.87 4.94
CA LEU A 17 -24.09 -43.35 4.33
C LEU A 17 -24.91 -42.08 3.98
N SER A 18 -25.02 -41.67 2.71
CA SER A 18 -25.94 -42.15 1.66
C SER A 18 -27.20 -41.29 1.53
N ALA A 19 -27.28 -40.58 0.40
CA ALA A 19 -28.50 -39.93 -0.12
C ALA A 19 -29.54 -40.95 -0.60
N PRO A 20 -30.79 -40.52 -0.83
CA PRO A 20 -31.55 -41.04 -1.95
C PRO A 20 -32.18 -39.98 -2.85
N THR A 21 -32.38 -40.40 -4.08
CA THR A 21 -32.71 -39.68 -5.30
C THR A 21 -34.22 -39.69 -5.61
N ALA A 22 -34.68 -38.58 -6.22
CA ALA A 22 -35.70 -38.45 -7.28
C ALA A 22 -37.15 -38.96 -7.10
N ARG A 23 -38.14 -38.07 -7.36
CA ARG A 23 -39.05 -38.19 -8.51
C ARG A 23 -39.87 -36.93 -8.82
N ARG A 24 -40.05 -36.70 -10.13
CA ARG A 24 -40.92 -35.73 -10.83
C ARG A 24 -42.42 -36.03 -10.66
N LEU A 25 -43.23 -34.99 -10.86
CA LEU A 25 -44.52 -34.85 -11.59
C LEU A 25 -45.06 -33.45 -11.18
N GLY A 26 -45.65 -32.55 -11.96
CA GLY A 26 -46.29 -32.53 -13.27
C GLY A 26 -47.38 -31.44 -13.19
N SER A 27 -47.37 -30.51 -14.15
CA SER A 27 -48.39 -29.50 -14.56
C SER A 27 -49.64 -29.22 -13.71
N THR A 28 -50.03 -27.96 -13.56
CA THR A 28 -51.06 -27.27 -14.39
C THR A 28 -51.37 -25.87 -13.85
N ALA A 29 -51.63 -24.95 -14.78
CA ALA A 29 -52.13 -23.60 -14.52
C ALA A 29 -53.65 -23.61 -14.32
N ALA A 30 -54.15 -22.75 -13.43
CA ALA A 30 -55.54 -22.29 -13.44
C ALA A 30 -55.64 -20.88 -12.82
N ALA A 31 -56.26 -19.97 -13.56
CA ALA A 31 -56.60 -18.61 -13.17
C ALA A 31 -58.05 -18.53 -12.68
N ALA A 32 -58.33 -17.72 -11.65
CA ALA A 32 -59.63 -17.12 -11.30
C ALA A 32 -59.37 -16.02 -10.24
N SER A 33 -59.44 -14.72 -10.57
CA SER A 33 -60.61 -13.81 -10.61
C SER A 33 -61.15 -13.35 -9.23
N VAL A 34 -60.81 -12.10 -8.92
CA VAL A 34 -61.57 -10.98 -8.27
C VAL A 34 -62.61 -11.28 -7.17
N ALA A 35 -62.39 -10.68 -5.99
CA ALA A 35 -63.43 -9.96 -5.24
C ALA A 35 -62.81 -8.95 -4.24
N THR A 36 -63.19 -7.69 -4.40
CA THR A 36 -62.78 -6.51 -3.62
C THR A 36 -63.58 -6.43 -2.32
N ALA A 37 -62.92 -6.35 -1.16
CA ALA A 37 -63.56 -6.00 0.10
C ALA A 37 -63.09 -4.61 0.56
N ARG A 38 -64.01 -3.65 0.53
CA ARG A 38 -63.87 -2.30 1.07
C ARG A 38 -63.95 -2.35 2.59
N THR A 39 -62.90 -1.89 3.28
CA THR A 39 -62.99 -1.55 4.71
C THR A 39 -62.83 -0.04 4.87
N ARG A 40 -63.87 0.55 5.47
CA ARG A 40 -64.10 1.98 5.67
C ARG A 40 -63.48 2.37 7.01
N THR A 41 -62.35 3.07 7.00
CA THR A 41 -61.75 3.62 8.23
C THR A 41 -62.01 5.12 8.28
N LEU A 42 -62.68 5.54 9.36
CA LEU A 42 -63.07 6.91 9.67
C LEU A 42 -61.84 7.78 9.99
N VAL A 43 -61.73 8.92 9.31
CA VAL A 43 -60.73 9.98 9.55
C VAL A 43 -61.34 11.02 10.49
N PRO A 44 -60.71 11.37 11.63
CA PRO A 44 -61.14 12.52 12.42
C PRO A 44 -60.55 13.82 11.88
N GLN A 45 -61.41 14.81 11.66
CA GLN A 45 -61.10 16.18 11.27
C GLN A 45 -60.53 16.97 12.46
N LEU A 46 -59.37 17.59 12.31
CA LEU A 46 -58.81 18.57 13.26
C LEU A 46 -58.59 19.92 12.56
N ARG A 47 -58.98 20.99 13.27
CA ARG A 47 -59.13 22.38 12.80
C ARG A 47 -57.77 23.10 12.63
N PRO A 48 -57.68 24.16 11.79
CA PRO A 48 -56.42 24.82 11.46
C PRO A 48 -55.97 25.75 12.59
N ILE A 49 -54.69 25.64 12.98
CA ILE A 49 -54.03 26.62 13.83
C ILE A 49 -53.01 27.36 12.97
N SER A 50 -53.37 28.59 12.61
CA SER A 50 -52.49 29.63 12.11
C SER A 50 -51.54 30.09 13.22
N LYS A 51 -50.23 29.93 13.03
CA LYS A 51 -49.20 30.82 13.58
C LYS A 51 -47.87 30.60 12.86
N VAL A 52 -47.57 31.58 12.02
CA VAL A 52 -46.28 31.84 11.40
C VAL A 52 -45.26 32.12 12.51
N TYR A 53 -44.14 31.40 12.52
CA TYR A 53 -42.97 31.73 13.33
C TYR A 53 -41.81 32.05 12.37
N GLN A 54 -41.48 33.35 12.28
CA GLN A 54 -40.27 33.85 11.65
C GLN A 54 -39.20 34.04 12.74
N PRO A 55 -37.98 33.54 12.57
CA PRO A 55 -36.86 34.01 13.36
C PRO A 55 -36.32 35.32 12.77
N THR A 56 -36.26 36.35 13.61
CA THR A 56 -35.72 37.68 13.30
C THR A 56 -34.21 37.77 13.60
N THR A 57 -33.44 38.19 12.58
CA THR A 57 -32.21 39.04 12.59
C THR A 57 -30.86 38.54 13.15
N PRO A 58 -29.70 39.14 12.77
CA PRO A 58 -29.45 40.17 11.74
C PRO A 58 -28.34 39.83 10.71
N ALA A 59 -28.35 40.60 9.63
CA ALA A 59 -27.39 40.58 8.53
C ALA A 59 -25.98 41.04 8.93
N LEU A 60 -24.95 40.27 8.57
CA LEU A 60 -23.58 40.79 8.46
C LEU A 60 -22.65 39.92 7.57
N VAL A 61 -22.98 39.67 6.29
CA VAL A 61 -21.94 39.31 5.30
C VAL A 61 -22.34 39.87 3.93
N GLY A 62 -22.12 41.17 3.75
CA GLY A 62 -22.19 41.82 2.44
C GLY A 62 -20.85 42.48 2.15
N ARG A 63 -19.95 41.77 1.46
CA ARG A 63 -18.83 42.38 0.72
C ARG A 63 -18.36 41.44 -0.40
N LEU A 64 -18.83 41.77 -1.61
CA LEU A 64 -18.11 41.77 -2.88
C LEU A 64 -17.00 40.72 -3.04
N ARG A 65 -17.30 39.63 -3.74
CA ARG A 65 -16.33 38.99 -4.64
C ARG A 65 -16.82 39.18 -6.07
N SER A 66 -16.21 40.14 -6.76
CA SER A 66 -16.22 40.21 -8.21
C SER A 66 -15.62 38.90 -8.74
N ALA A 67 -16.43 38.08 -9.38
CA ALA A 67 -15.99 36.87 -10.05
C ALA A 67 -15.14 37.27 -11.27
N GLN A 68 -13.81 37.25 -11.12
CA GLN A 68 -12.93 37.08 -12.27
C GLN A 68 -13.00 35.61 -12.66
N SER A 69 -13.57 35.34 -13.83
CA SER A 69 -13.62 34.02 -14.44
C SER A 69 -12.20 33.60 -14.86
N PHE A 70 -11.51 32.89 -13.98
CA PHE A 70 -10.29 32.18 -14.37
C PHE A 70 -10.69 30.92 -15.13
N SER A 71 -10.08 30.74 -16.31
CA SER A 71 -10.21 29.56 -17.15
C SER A 71 -9.85 28.31 -16.34
N THR A 72 -10.87 27.51 -16.02
CA THR A 72 -10.80 26.33 -15.14
C THR A 72 -10.08 25.14 -15.79
N THR A 73 -9.87 25.16 -17.10
CA THR A 73 -9.35 23.98 -17.82
C THR A 73 -7.84 23.79 -17.66
N ALA A 74 -7.06 24.87 -17.54
CA ALA A 74 -5.61 24.78 -17.34
C ALA A 74 -5.24 24.50 -15.87
N ALA A 75 -5.99 25.07 -14.92
CA ALA A 75 -5.80 24.80 -13.49
C ALA A 75 -6.19 23.35 -13.15
N ALA A 76 -7.29 22.82 -13.70
CA ALA A 76 -7.68 21.43 -13.49
C ALA A 76 -6.66 20.42 -14.06
N ALA A 77 -5.96 20.77 -15.13
CA ALA A 77 -4.88 19.94 -15.69
C ALA A 77 -3.57 20.01 -14.88
N MET A 78 -3.37 21.06 -14.08
CA MET A 78 -2.18 21.23 -13.23
C MET A 78 -2.24 20.46 -11.89
N PHE A 79 -3.40 19.89 -11.53
CA PHE A 79 -3.58 19.21 -10.23
C PHE A 79 -4.10 17.76 -10.36
N SER A 80 -3.49 16.96 -11.24
CA SER A 80 -3.74 15.51 -11.24
C SER A 80 -2.90 14.84 -10.16
N THR A 81 -3.53 14.44 -9.06
CA THR A 81 -2.86 13.67 -8.00
C THR A 81 -2.20 12.43 -8.59
N LYS A 82 -0.89 12.30 -8.46
CA LYS A 82 -0.19 11.09 -8.92
C LYS A 82 -0.65 9.90 -8.09
N THR A 83 -0.81 8.77 -8.76
CA THR A 83 -1.29 7.53 -8.15
C THR A 83 -0.21 6.47 -8.19
N ALA A 84 -0.19 5.62 -7.16
CA ALA A 84 0.69 4.49 -7.09
C ALA A 84 -0.07 3.19 -6.77
N ALA A 85 0.53 2.06 -7.14
CA ALA A 85 0.19 0.75 -6.63
C ALA A 85 1.47 -0.03 -6.28
N ILE A 86 1.34 -1.02 -5.40
CA ILE A 86 2.42 -1.95 -5.08
C ILE A 86 1.94 -3.40 -5.24
N CYS A 87 2.79 -4.22 -5.87
CA CYS A 87 2.63 -5.65 -6.06
C CYS A 87 3.67 -6.39 -5.20
N ILE A 88 3.23 -7.01 -4.11
CA ILE A 88 4.07 -7.85 -3.26
C ILE A 88 4.05 -9.27 -3.82
N ILE A 89 5.23 -9.82 -4.10
CA ILE A 89 5.42 -11.13 -4.73
C ILE A 89 6.10 -12.01 -3.70
N GLY A 90 5.40 -13.02 -3.19
CA GLY A 90 5.94 -13.90 -2.16
C GLY A 90 4.89 -14.79 -1.48
N ASP A 91 5.04 -16.10 -1.63
CA ASP A 91 4.20 -17.11 -0.98
C ASP A 91 4.25 -17.04 0.57
N GLU A 92 5.36 -16.57 1.14
CA GLU A 92 5.52 -16.40 2.59
C GLU A 92 4.64 -15.28 3.15
N ILE A 93 4.27 -14.30 2.33
CA ILE A 93 3.34 -13.23 2.70
C ILE A 93 1.91 -13.78 2.65
N LEU A 94 1.56 -14.50 1.58
CA LEU A 94 0.23 -15.12 1.43
C LEU A 94 -0.06 -16.17 2.49
N SER A 95 0.94 -16.95 2.88
CA SER A 95 0.83 -17.95 3.95
C SER A 95 0.83 -17.33 5.36
N GLY A 96 1.08 -16.03 5.50
CA GLY A 96 1.16 -15.34 6.77
C GLY A 96 2.42 -15.65 7.60
N LYS A 97 3.41 -16.34 7.00
CA LYS A 97 4.70 -16.63 7.64
C LYS A 97 5.49 -15.34 7.91
N THR A 98 5.38 -14.38 6.99
CA THR A 98 6.05 -13.08 7.09
C THR A 98 5.00 -11.98 7.04
N GLN A 99 5.08 -11.02 7.97
CA GLN A 99 4.26 -9.82 7.91
C GLN A 99 4.87 -8.81 6.94
N ASP A 100 4.08 -8.35 5.97
CA ASP A 100 4.49 -7.27 5.07
C ASP A 100 4.65 -5.96 5.85
N THR A 101 5.87 -5.42 5.83
CA THR A 101 6.22 -4.10 6.38
C THR A 101 6.63 -3.10 5.31
N ASN A 102 6.88 -3.57 4.08
CA ASN A 102 7.34 -2.75 2.96
C ASN A 102 6.23 -1.85 2.47
N THR A 103 5.00 -2.39 2.33
CA THR A 103 3.83 -1.59 1.95
C THR A 103 3.58 -0.46 2.93
N ASN A 104 3.63 -0.73 4.24
CA ASN A 104 3.37 0.30 5.25
C ASN A 104 4.41 1.42 5.20
N TRP A 105 5.68 1.06 5.01
CA TRP A 105 6.76 2.04 4.87
C TRP A 105 6.59 2.86 3.59
N LEU A 106 6.37 2.22 2.43
CA LEU A 106 6.16 2.92 1.16
C LEU A 106 4.95 3.85 1.23
N ALA A 107 3.83 3.42 1.82
CA ALA A 107 2.63 4.24 1.96
C ALA A 107 2.91 5.56 2.71
N LYS A 108 3.76 5.53 3.73
CA LYS A 108 4.18 6.75 4.46
C LYS A 108 5.02 7.66 3.58
N GLN A 109 6.00 7.11 2.87
CA GLN A 109 6.84 7.92 1.97
C GLN A 109 6.02 8.56 0.83
N LEU A 110 5.10 7.81 0.22
CA LEU A 110 4.24 8.33 -0.84
C LEU A 110 3.25 9.37 -0.32
N PHE A 111 2.73 9.20 0.90
CA PHE A 111 1.89 10.19 1.56
C PHE A 111 2.61 11.53 1.71
N ASP A 112 3.87 11.49 2.15
CA ASP A 112 4.74 12.66 2.30
C ASP A 112 5.11 13.30 0.96
N LEU A 113 5.09 12.54 -0.13
CA LEU A 113 5.28 13.04 -1.50
C LEU A 113 3.98 13.51 -2.18
N GLY A 114 2.82 13.37 -1.52
CA GLY A 114 1.53 13.71 -2.12
C GLY A 114 1.08 12.72 -3.22
N VAL A 115 1.60 11.49 -3.22
CA VAL A 115 1.23 10.40 -4.13
C VAL A 115 0.20 9.50 -3.45
N ASP A 116 -0.96 9.28 -4.08
CA ASP A 116 -2.02 8.43 -3.52
C ASP A 116 -1.75 6.95 -3.84
N LEU A 117 -1.40 6.16 -2.83
CA LEU A 117 -1.28 4.71 -2.96
C LEU A 117 -2.68 4.09 -3.02
N LYS A 118 -3.14 3.81 -4.23
CA LYS A 118 -4.52 3.38 -4.51
C LYS A 118 -4.74 1.89 -4.35
N ARG A 119 -3.69 1.08 -4.49
CA ARG A 119 -3.82 -0.38 -4.52
C ARG A 119 -2.58 -1.08 -4.02
N VAL A 120 -2.83 -2.15 -3.27
CA VAL A 120 -1.84 -3.12 -2.80
C VAL A 120 -2.37 -4.48 -3.21
N GLU A 121 -1.57 -5.27 -3.92
CA GLU A 121 -1.88 -6.68 -4.20
C GLU A 121 -0.73 -7.54 -3.73
N VAL A 122 -1.06 -8.64 -3.06
CA VAL A 122 -0.11 -9.68 -2.66
C VAL A 122 -0.43 -10.89 -3.53
N ILE A 123 0.56 -11.39 -4.25
CA ILE A 123 0.41 -12.46 -5.24
C ILE A 123 1.47 -13.55 -5.01
N PRO A 124 1.23 -14.79 -5.47
CA PRO A 124 2.21 -15.86 -5.34
C PRO A 124 3.41 -15.63 -6.26
N ASP A 125 4.46 -16.42 -6.07
CA ASP A 125 5.62 -16.51 -6.97
C ASP A 125 5.27 -17.27 -8.26
N ASP A 126 4.23 -16.81 -8.98
CA ASP A 126 3.73 -17.37 -10.23
C ASP A 126 3.87 -16.36 -11.39
N GLU A 127 4.39 -16.83 -12.52
CA GLU A 127 4.67 -15.98 -13.68
C GLU A 127 3.40 -15.32 -14.25
N ALA A 128 2.29 -16.05 -14.34
CA ALA A 128 1.06 -15.54 -14.95
C ALA A 128 0.42 -14.46 -14.07
N ASP A 129 0.40 -14.69 -12.75
CA ASP A 129 -0.11 -13.72 -11.78
C ASP A 129 0.73 -12.43 -11.76
N ILE A 130 2.07 -12.55 -11.82
CA ILE A 130 2.97 -11.40 -11.89
C ILE A 130 2.69 -10.60 -13.17
N ILE A 131 2.64 -11.27 -14.33
CA ILE A 131 2.43 -10.62 -15.64
C ILE A 131 1.09 -9.89 -15.67
N GLU A 132 -0.01 -10.54 -15.25
CA GLU A 132 -1.34 -9.94 -15.21
C GLU A 132 -1.32 -8.68 -14.35
N THR A 133 -0.83 -8.81 -13.13
CA THR A 133 -0.88 -7.76 -12.11
C THR A 133 -0.08 -6.54 -12.53
N VAL A 134 1.19 -6.73 -12.91
CA VAL A 134 2.06 -5.59 -13.28
C VAL A 134 1.59 -4.90 -14.56
N THR A 135 1.04 -5.65 -15.53
CA THR A 135 0.51 -5.08 -16.78
C THR A 135 -0.72 -4.23 -16.51
N ARG A 136 -1.67 -4.75 -15.71
CA ARG A 136 -2.89 -4.04 -15.34
C ARG A 136 -2.58 -2.80 -14.49
N MET A 137 -1.72 -2.94 -13.48
CA MET A 137 -1.32 -1.82 -12.63
C MET A 137 -0.58 -0.73 -13.43
N SER A 138 0.33 -1.12 -14.33
CA SER A 138 1.13 -0.16 -15.11
C SER A 138 0.28 0.69 -16.05
N ARG A 139 -0.84 0.15 -16.55
CA ARG A 139 -1.82 0.91 -17.35
C ARG A 139 -2.70 1.84 -16.53
N THR A 140 -2.89 1.54 -15.25
CA THR A 140 -3.88 2.20 -14.38
C THR A 140 -3.27 3.29 -13.51
N TYR A 141 -2.02 3.11 -13.08
CA TYR A 141 -1.36 3.96 -12.09
C TYR A 141 -0.10 4.64 -12.64
N ASN A 142 0.26 5.79 -12.06
CA ASN A 142 1.45 6.52 -12.49
C ASN A 142 2.74 5.81 -12.06
N TYR A 143 2.72 5.13 -10.91
CA TYR A 143 3.85 4.36 -10.39
C TYR A 143 3.38 2.98 -9.95
N VAL A 144 4.12 1.95 -10.35
CA VAL A 144 3.96 0.58 -9.86
C VAL A 144 5.26 0.21 -9.18
N PHE A 145 5.17 -0.21 -7.92
CA PHE A 145 6.29 -0.77 -7.18
C PHE A 145 6.10 -2.28 -7.06
N THR A 146 7.16 -3.06 -7.12
CA THR A 146 7.11 -4.46 -6.70
C THR A 146 7.95 -4.67 -5.45
N SER A 147 7.75 -5.78 -4.75
CA SER A 147 8.64 -6.20 -3.67
C SER A 147 8.68 -7.72 -3.63
N GLY A 148 9.87 -8.31 -3.84
CA GLY A 148 10.09 -9.76 -3.77
C GLY A 148 10.48 -10.41 -5.10
N GLY A 149 10.89 -11.69 -5.02
CA GLY A 149 11.20 -12.55 -6.18
C GLY A 149 12.41 -12.14 -7.03
N ILE A 150 13.45 -11.51 -6.45
CA ILE A 150 14.67 -11.08 -7.17
C ILE A 150 15.99 -11.67 -6.63
N GLY A 151 15.91 -12.62 -5.71
CA GLY A 151 17.06 -13.34 -5.17
C GLY A 151 17.63 -14.43 -6.11
N PRO A 152 18.50 -15.31 -5.58
CA PRO A 152 19.15 -16.37 -6.35
C PRO A 152 18.31 -17.63 -6.51
N THR A 153 17.20 -17.80 -5.80
CA THR A 153 16.47 -19.07 -5.75
C THR A 153 15.64 -19.28 -7.03
N HIS A 154 14.89 -20.38 -7.10
CA HIS A 154 14.22 -20.79 -8.34
C HIS A 154 12.82 -20.19 -8.48
N ASP A 155 12.22 -19.87 -7.34
CA ASP A 155 11.03 -19.07 -7.10
C ASP A 155 11.26 -17.56 -7.33
N ASP A 156 12.51 -17.09 -7.34
CA ASP A 156 12.85 -15.69 -7.67
C ASP A 156 12.72 -15.40 -9.18
N ILE A 157 11.48 -15.19 -9.65
CA ILE A 157 11.13 -15.04 -11.07
C ILE A 157 10.64 -13.64 -11.47
N THR A 158 10.72 -12.64 -10.59
CA THR A 158 10.15 -11.30 -10.82
C THR A 158 10.75 -10.61 -12.05
N TYR A 159 12.08 -10.62 -12.22
CA TYR A 159 12.71 -10.00 -13.39
C TYR A 159 12.28 -10.67 -14.70
N ALA A 160 12.27 -12.00 -14.75
CA ALA A 160 11.88 -12.76 -15.94
C ALA A 160 10.41 -12.53 -16.30
N SER A 161 9.53 -12.56 -15.29
CA SER A 161 8.09 -12.34 -15.46
C SER A 161 7.78 -10.92 -15.95
N ILE A 162 8.42 -9.90 -15.35
CA ILE A 162 8.24 -8.51 -15.79
C ILE A 162 8.84 -8.28 -17.18
N ALA A 163 9.98 -8.90 -17.50
CA ALA A 163 10.52 -8.83 -18.86
C ALA A 163 9.51 -9.36 -19.89
N LYS A 164 8.90 -10.52 -19.61
CA LYS A 164 7.86 -11.11 -20.45
C LYS A 164 6.60 -10.23 -20.54
N ALA A 165 6.16 -9.63 -19.44
CA ALA A 165 5.00 -8.72 -19.41
C ALA A 165 5.13 -7.54 -20.38
N PHE A 166 6.35 -6.99 -20.52
CA PHE A 166 6.62 -5.82 -21.34
C PHE A 166 7.39 -6.12 -22.63
N SER A 167 7.45 -7.40 -23.04
CA SER A 167 8.15 -7.84 -24.26
C SER A 167 9.64 -7.42 -24.29
N CYS A 168 10.29 -7.40 -23.13
CA CYS A 168 11.71 -7.15 -22.96
C CYS A 168 12.52 -8.46 -23.04
N THR A 169 13.80 -8.36 -23.39
CA THR A 169 14.77 -9.44 -23.20
C THR A 169 15.30 -9.44 -21.78
N LEU A 170 15.87 -10.56 -21.32
CA LEU A 170 16.59 -10.62 -20.05
C LEU A 170 18.09 -10.67 -20.36
N GLU A 171 18.82 -9.62 -19.99
CA GLU A 171 20.22 -9.44 -20.37
C GLU A 171 21.11 -9.23 -19.15
N VAL A 172 22.35 -9.70 -19.22
CA VAL A 172 23.33 -9.48 -18.15
C VAL A 172 23.66 -7.99 -18.07
N HIS A 173 23.25 -7.36 -16.98
CA HIS A 173 23.54 -5.97 -16.71
C HIS A 173 24.95 -5.85 -16.12
N ARG A 174 25.91 -5.52 -16.97
CA ARG A 174 27.34 -5.47 -16.63
C ARG A 174 27.65 -4.63 -15.37
N PRO A 175 27.10 -3.42 -15.17
CA PRO A 175 27.34 -2.67 -13.94
C PRO A 175 26.87 -3.39 -12.68
N THR A 176 25.74 -4.11 -12.73
CA THR A 176 25.28 -4.92 -11.59
C THR A 176 26.23 -6.08 -11.32
N LEU A 177 26.67 -6.77 -12.37
CA LEU A 177 27.64 -7.85 -12.24
C LEU A 177 28.95 -7.36 -11.61
N GLU A 178 29.44 -6.19 -12.01
CA GLU A 178 30.62 -5.55 -11.44
C GLU A 178 30.41 -5.16 -9.97
N GLN A 179 29.26 -4.59 -9.60
CA GLN A 179 28.95 -4.31 -8.18
C GLN A 179 28.90 -5.60 -7.34
N MET A 180 28.30 -6.66 -7.88
CA MET A 180 28.27 -7.96 -7.20
C MET A 180 29.67 -8.56 -7.01
N ALA A 181 30.62 -8.26 -7.90
CA ALA A 181 32.01 -8.68 -7.79
C ALA A 181 32.73 -8.10 -6.57
N LEU A 182 32.41 -6.84 -6.25
CA LEU A 182 33.08 -6.03 -5.25
C LEU A 182 32.57 -6.34 -3.83
N ILE A 183 31.38 -6.93 -3.71
CA ILE A 183 30.77 -7.27 -2.43
C ILE A 183 31.11 -8.71 -2.05
N SER A 184 31.66 -8.91 -0.84
CA SER A 184 31.93 -10.26 -0.35
C SER A 184 30.64 -11.11 -0.30
N PRO A 185 30.70 -12.43 -0.53
CA PRO A 185 29.50 -13.28 -0.51
C PRO A 185 28.69 -13.22 0.79
N LYS A 186 29.33 -12.87 1.91
CA LYS A 186 28.72 -12.70 3.22
C LYS A 186 27.93 -11.39 3.34
N MET A 187 28.36 -10.35 2.61
CA MET A 187 27.77 -9.01 2.61
C MET A 187 26.60 -8.85 1.62
N MET A 188 26.42 -9.77 0.66
CA MET A 188 25.27 -9.73 -0.26
C MET A 188 23.90 -9.91 0.43
N LEU A 189 23.88 -10.57 1.59
CA LEU A 189 22.66 -10.86 2.37
C LEU A 189 22.46 -9.91 3.57
N VAL A 190 23.43 -9.03 3.85
CA VAL A 190 23.41 -8.09 4.98
C VAL A 190 23.88 -6.71 4.51
N SER A 191 22.98 -5.73 4.60
CA SER A 191 23.28 -4.33 4.29
C SER A 191 24.47 -3.81 5.12
N PRO A 192 25.44 -3.11 4.51
CA PRO A 192 26.50 -2.43 5.25
C PRO A 192 25.96 -1.12 5.82
N LEU A 193 25.35 -1.19 7.00
CA LEU A 193 25.32 -0.10 7.96
C LEU A 193 26.00 -0.67 9.22
N HIS A 194 27.32 -0.58 9.24
CA HIS A 194 28.15 -1.22 10.27
C HIS A 194 28.06 -0.48 11.60
N THR A 195 27.77 -1.23 12.66
CA THR A 195 28.25 -0.93 14.01
C THR A 195 29.77 -1.14 14.05
N ASP A 196 30.47 -0.41 14.94
CA ASP A 196 31.95 -0.40 15.01
C ASP A 196 32.62 -1.78 15.14
N GLU A 197 31.90 -2.81 15.60
CA GLU A 197 32.38 -4.19 15.72
C GLU A 197 32.63 -4.88 14.37
N ASP A 198 31.91 -4.52 13.31
CA ASP A 198 32.07 -5.13 11.97
C ASP A 198 33.33 -4.61 11.24
N ARG A 199 33.78 -3.38 11.55
CA ARG A 199 35.03 -2.82 10.99
C ARG A 199 36.25 -3.66 11.39
N ALA A 200 36.27 -4.14 12.64
CA ALA A 200 37.35 -4.99 13.14
C ALA A 200 37.43 -6.36 12.44
N ALA A 201 36.32 -6.85 11.88
CA ALA A 201 36.29 -8.09 11.12
C ALA A 201 36.74 -7.91 9.66
N ALA A 202 36.54 -6.73 9.07
CA ALA A 202 36.95 -6.37 7.71
C ALA A 202 38.46 -6.09 7.59
N GLU A 203 39.13 -5.71 8.68
CA GLU A 203 40.56 -5.41 8.73
C GLU A 203 41.48 -6.63 8.90
N ARG A 204 40.92 -7.85 9.00
CA ARG A 204 41.74 -9.08 8.90
C ARG A 204 42.11 -9.32 7.44
N GLU A 205 43.38 -9.12 7.13
CA GLU A 205 43.92 -9.23 5.77
C GLU A 205 43.47 -10.51 5.04
N PRO A 206 42.98 -10.41 3.79
CA PRO A 206 42.70 -11.58 2.99
C PRO A 206 44.02 -12.23 2.58
N ALA A 207 44.10 -13.55 2.72
CA ALA A 207 45.24 -14.34 2.27
C ALA A 207 45.57 -14.02 0.80
N THR A 208 46.82 -13.63 0.54
CA THR A 208 47.35 -13.30 -0.77
C THR A 208 47.22 -14.50 -1.72
N ILE A 209 46.29 -14.43 -2.67
CA ILE A 209 46.21 -15.38 -3.79
C ILE A 209 46.84 -14.70 -5.00
N VAL A 210 47.99 -15.22 -5.43
CA VAL A 210 48.72 -14.77 -6.63
C VAL A 210 47.87 -15.04 -7.88
N ALA A 211 47.56 -14.00 -8.64
CA ALA A 211 46.84 -14.09 -9.91
C ALA A 211 47.81 -14.51 -11.05
N PRO A 212 47.40 -15.37 -12.02
CA PRO A 212 48.16 -15.57 -13.24
C PRO A 212 48.04 -14.32 -14.14
N SER A 213 49.14 -13.93 -14.78
CA SER A 213 49.17 -12.83 -15.73
C SER A 213 48.41 -13.20 -17.01
N HIS A 214 47.54 -12.29 -17.48
CA HIS A 214 46.78 -12.29 -18.75
C HIS A 214 45.31 -12.76 -18.77
N THR A 215 44.54 -12.56 -17.70
CA THR A 215 43.07 -12.65 -17.74
C THR A 215 42.41 -11.31 -17.40
N ASP A 216 41.42 -10.87 -18.19
CA ASP A 216 40.62 -9.66 -17.93
C ASP A 216 40.02 -9.74 -16.51
N PRO A 217 40.19 -8.72 -15.64
CA PRO A 217 39.61 -8.71 -14.29
C PRO A 217 38.12 -9.05 -14.25
N SER A 218 37.37 -8.62 -15.27
CA SER A 218 35.93 -8.89 -15.44
C SER A 218 35.64 -10.39 -15.66
N SER A 219 36.53 -11.08 -16.38
CA SER A 219 36.43 -12.52 -16.65
C SER A 219 36.78 -13.38 -15.44
N MET A 220 37.70 -12.90 -14.58
CA MET A 220 38.10 -13.58 -13.35
C MET A 220 37.02 -13.51 -12.25
N VAL A 221 36.24 -12.44 -12.26
CA VAL A 221 35.11 -12.22 -11.34
C VAL A 221 33.94 -13.15 -11.66
N ALA A 222 33.56 -13.27 -12.94
CA ALA A 222 32.48 -14.16 -13.36
C ALA A 222 32.77 -15.63 -13.01
N MET A 223 34.05 -16.03 -13.02
CA MET A 223 34.53 -17.37 -12.68
C MET A 223 34.31 -17.78 -11.22
N ARG A 224 33.99 -16.84 -10.30
CA ARG A 224 33.77 -17.13 -8.88
C ARG A 224 32.31 -17.12 -8.46
N MET A 225 31.38 -16.96 -9.40
CA MET A 225 29.94 -16.88 -9.12
C MET A 225 29.19 -18.14 -9.55
N THR A 226 28.23 -18.56 -8.73
CA THR A 226 27.32 -19.65 -9.09
C THR A 226 26.38 -19.18 -10.21
N PRO A 227 25.86 -20.09 -11.06
CA PRO A 227 24.85 -19.73 -12.06
C PRO A 227 23.63 -19.01 -11.46
N ALA A 228 23.24 -19.39 -10.24
CA ALA A 228 22.17 -18.74 -9.48
C ALA A 228 22.46 -17.26 -9.18
N ARG A 229 23.70 -16.91 -8.80
CA ARG A 229 24.11 -15.52 -8.57
C ARG A 229 24.20 -14.73 -9.88
N LEU A 230 24.63 -15.37 -10.97
CA LEU A 230 24.68 -14.70 -12.27
C LEU A 230 23.29 -14.28 -12.76
N ARG A 231 22.24 -15.06 -12.45
CA ARG A 231 20.84 -14.66 -12.76
C ARG A 231 20.40 -13.37 -12.07
N MET A 232 20.92 -13.06 -10.89
CA MET A 232 20.58 -11.83 -10.17
C MET A 232 21.14 -10.57 -10.84
N ALA A 233 22.13 -10.71 -11.73
CA ALA A 233 22.64 -9.64 -12.57
C ALA A 233 21.91 -9.55 -13.92
N GLN A 234 20.94 -10.43 -14.20
CA GLN A 234 20.15 -10.38 -15.42
C GLN A 234 18.93 -9.48 -15.19
N LEU A 235 18.86 -8.37 -15.93
CA LEU A 235 17.78 -7.38 -15.83
C LEU A 235 16.97 -7.34 -17.14
N PRO A 236 15.69 -6.94 -17.09
CA PRO A 236 14.92 -6.66 -18.30
C PRO A 236 15.61 -5.58 -19.17
N TYR A 237 15.63 -5.75 -20.48
CA TYR A 237 16.13 -4.77 -21.44
C TYR A 237 15.06 -4.43 -22.49
N PRO A 238 14.79 -3.13 -22.74
CA PRO A 238 15.35 -1.96 -22.07
C PRO A 238 14.80 -1.75 -20.65
N SER A 239 15.67 -1.31 -19.73
CA SER A 239 15.29 -0.81 -18.41
C SER A 239 16.28 0.25 -17.91
N THR A 240 15.89 0.99 -16.87
CA THR A 240 16.79 1.93 -16.18
C THR A 240 17.18 1.34 -14.83
N ALA A 241 18.48 1.26 -14.53
CA ALA A 241 18.99 0.80 -13.24
C ALA A 241 19.44 1.99 -12.39
N HIS A 242 18.86 2.13 -11.19
CA HIS A 242 19.25 3.14 -10.20
C HIS A 242 20.00 2.46 -9.04
N PHE A 243 21.29 2.76 -8.90
CA PHE A 243 22.11 2.19 -7.83
C PHE A 243 22.03 3.03 -6.57
N THR A 244 21.96 2.35 -5.43
CA THR A 244 22.11 2.96 -4.12
C THR A 244 23.53 2.74 -3.62
N PRO A 245 24.24 3.79 -3.13
CA PRO A 245 25.57 3.63 -2.58
C PRO A 245 25.66 2.50 -1.54
N GLY A 246 26.60 1.59 -1.73
CA GLY A 246 26.82 0.45 -0.83
C GLY A 246 25.95 -0.78 -1.07
N LEU A 247 25.02 -0.76 -2.04
CA LEU A 247 24.20 -1.91 -2.41
C LEU A 247 24.62 -2.47 -3.78
N TRP A 248 24.68 -3.80 -3.89
CA TRP A 248 24.98 -4.47 -5.16
C TRP A 248 23.79 -4.47 -6.13
N VAL A 249 22.56 -4.49 -5.58
CA VAL A 249 21.32 -4.60 -6.34
C VAL A 249 20.81 -3.21 -6.71
N PRO A 250 20.53 -2.94 -7.99
CA PRO A 250 19.89 -1.70 -8.39
C PRO A 250 18.37 -1.79 -8.26
N LEU A 251 17.72 -0.62 -8.14
CA LEU A 251 16.30 -0.49 -8.43
C LEU A 251 16.15 -0.44 -9.95
N CYS A 252 15.44 -1.41 -10.52
CA CYS A 252 15.23 -1.50 -11.97
C CYS A 252 13.86 -0.92 -12.35
N VAL A 253 13.82 -0.01 -13.32
CA VAL A 253 12.58 0.59 -13.84
C VAL A 253 12.31 0.09 -15.25
N VAL A 254 11.17 -0.58 -15.44
CA VAL A 254 10.68 -1.10 -16.72
C VAL A 254 9.43 -0.34 -17.13
N ASN A 255 9.21 -0.19 -18.44
CA ASN A 255 8.05 0.52 -19.00
C ASN A 255 7.88 1.97 -18.51
N GLY A 256 8.96 2.57 -17.97
CA GLY A 256 8.96 3.93 -17.41
C GLY A 256 8.24 4.11 -16.07
N ASN A 257 7.46 3.12 -15.59
CA ASN A 257 6.71 3.24 -14.34
C ASN A 257 6.68 2.00 -13.44
N VAL A 258 7.26 0.86 -13.83
CA VAL A 258 7.33 -0.35 -13.00
C VAL A 258 8.69 -0.43 -12.32
N HIS A 259 8.71 -0.25 -11.01
CA HIS A 259 9.91 -0.21 -10.16
C HIS A 259 10.07 -1.56 -9.46
N ILE A 260 11.11 -2.30 -9.83
CA ILE A 260 11.40 -3.63 -9.31
C ILE A 260 12.32 -3.52 -8.10
N LEU A 261 11.90 -4.04 -6.95
CA LEU A 261 12.63 -3.94 -5.68
C LEU A 261 12.71 -5.29 -4.93
N PRO A 262 13.71 -5.47 -4.04
CA PRO A 262 13.82 -6.64 -3.18
C PRO A 262 12.67 -6.75 -2.17
N GLY A 263 12.42 -7.98 -1.71
CA GLY A 263 11.52 -8.26 -0.60
C GLY A 263 12.10 -7.91 0.77
N ILE A 264 13.44 -7.90 0.90
CA ILE A 264 14.13 -7.66 2.17
C ILE A 264 13.90 -6.20 2.62
N PRO A 265 13.24 -5.95 3.79
CA PRO A 265 12.80 -4.61 4.15
C PRO A 265 13.90 -3.56 4.21
N ARG A 266 15.08 -3.92 4.74
CA ARG A 266 16.21 -2.98 4.83
C ARG A 266 16.71 -2.52 3.45
N LEU A 267 16.77 -3.44 2.48
CA LEU A 267 17.19 -3.10 1.12
C LEU A 267 16.12 -2.29 0.41
N PHE A 268 14.85 -2.71 0.52
CA PHE A 268 13.70 -1.99 -0.05
C PHE A 268 13.67 -0.54 0.42
N GLN A 269 13.78 -0.31 1.73
CA GLN A 269 13.77 1.02 2.33
C GLN A 269 14.98 1.86 1.90
N ALA A 270 16.19 1.29 1.92
CA ALA A 270 17.40 2.00 1.52
C ALA A 270 17.35 2.45 0.04
N MET A 271 16.88 1.56 -0.84
CA MET A 271 16.77 1.84 -2.26
C MET A 271 15.77 2.96 -2.56
N LEU A 272 14.59 2.89 -1.96
CA LEU A 272 13.57 3.92 -2.15
C LEU A 272 13.91 5.23 -1.44
N ALA A 273 14.53 5.21 -0.25
CA ALA A 273 14.98 6.42 0.41
C ALA A 273 16.00 7.19 -0.45
N HIS A 274 16.82 6.47 -1.21
CA HIS A 274 17.75 7.08 -2.17
C HIS A 274 17.07 7.54 -3.47
N TYR A 275 16.13 6.75 -4.00
CA TYR A 275 15.50 6.99 -5.30
C TYR A 275 14.38 8.03 -5.28
N LEU A 276 13.56 8.06 -4.22
CA LEU A 276 12.36 8.89 -4.16
C LEU A 276 12.63 10.40 -4.28
N PRO A 277 13.73 10.98 -3.74
CA PRO A 277 14.07 12.38 -3.99
C PRO A 277 14.27 12.71 -5.48
N ASP A 278 14.95 11.84 -6.23
CA ASP A 278 15.15 12.01 -7.67
C ASP A 278 13.83 11.91 -8.43
N LEU A 279 12.99 10.94 -8.06
CA LEU A 279 11.64 10.80 -8.61
C LEU A 279 10.80 12.05 -8.32
N ALA A 280 10.88 12.58 -7.10
CA ALA A 280 10.16 13.78 -6.70
C ALA A 280 10.60 15.01 -7.49
N ASN A 281 11.90 15.19 -7.68
CA ASN A 281 12.45 16.27 -8.50
C ASN A 281 12.03 16.14 -9.97
N ARG A 282 12.09 14.93 -10.52
CA ARG A 282 11.72 14.65 -11.92
C ARG A 282 10.25 14.95 -12.19
N ASP A 283 9.37 14.52 -11.29
CA ASP A 283 7.92 14.52 -11.52
C ASP A 283 7.19 15.63 -10.74
N GLY A 284 7.91 16.51 -10.03
CA GLY A 284 7.37 17.64 -9.26
C GLY A 284 6.59 17.23 -7.99
N LEU A 285 6.96 16.09 -7.37
CA LEU A 285 6.28 15.55 -6.19
C LEU A 285 6.70 16.27 -4.91
N GLY A 286 5.92 16.11 -3.84
CA GLY A 286 6.21 16.70 -2.52
C GLY A 286 5.91 18.20 -2.39
N THR A 287 5.52 18.87 -3.48
CA THR A 287 5.07 20.28 -3.46
C THR A 287 3.69 20.45 -2.80
N GLU A 288 2.86 19.40 -2.88
CA GLU A 288 1.53 19.34 -2.26
C GLU A 288 1.37 18.02 -1.51
N PRO A 289 2.03 17.87 -0.35
CA PRO A 289 1.94 16.64 0.42
C PRO A 289 0.54 16.48 1.03
N PHE A 290 0.24 15.28 1.52
CA PHE A 290 -0.92 15.10 2.35
C PHE A 290 -0.63 15.56 3.80
N TYR A 291 -1.61 16.16 4.43
CA TYR A 291 -1.57 16.58 5.82
C TYR A 291 -2.57 15.76 6.63
N ARG A 292 -2.25 15.50 7.88
CA ARG A 292 -3.12 14.75 8.79
C ARG A 292 -3.28 15.43 10.13
N ARG A 293 -4.53 15.56 10.58
CA ARG A 293 -4.89 15.86 11.97
C ARG A 293 -5.48 14.62 12.61
N ALA A 294 -5.23 14.46 13.91
CA ALA A 294 -5.89 13.47 14.73
C ALA A 294 -6.70 14.16 15.83
N ILE A 295 -7.88 13.62 16.11
CA ILE A 295 -8.82 14.11 17.12
C ILE A 295 -9.20 12.92 17.99
N ASN A 296 -8.90 13.01 19.28
CA ASN A 296 -9.08 11.93 20.23
C ASN A 296 -10.32 12.20 21.09
N THR A 297 -11.27 11.26 21.14
CA THR A 297 -12.49 11.39 21.94
C THR A 297 -12.70 10.20 22.87
N ASN A 298 -13.42 10.45 23.97
CA ASN A 298 -13.91 9.43 24.89
C ASN A 298 -15.36 8.99 24.60
N ARG A 299 -15.94 9.43 23.47
CA ARG A 299 -17.24 8.93 22.99
C ARG A 299 -17.08 7.59 22.27
N GLY A 300 -18.18 6.82 22.17
CA GLY A 300 -18.21 5.58 21.38
C GLY A 300 -18.28 5.86 19.88
N GLU A 301 -17.89 4.89 19.05
CA GLU A 301 -17.91 5.04 17.59
C GLU A 301 -19.32 5.29 17.05
N GLY A 302 -20.33 4.59 17.57
CA GLY A 302 -21.73 4.83 17.20
C GLY A 302 -22.24 6.23 17.59
N ASP A 303 -21.70 6.82 18.66
CA ASP A 303 -22.13 8.12 19.17
C ASP A 303 -21.66 9.30 18.30
N ILE A 304 -20.60 9.07 17.52
CA ILE A 304 -19.95 10.10 16.68
C ILE A 304 -20.24 9.91 15.19
N ALA A 305 -20.73 8.74 14.77
CA ALA A 305 -20.88 8.36 13.36
C ALA A 305 -21.72 9.35 12.53
N ASP A 306 -22.89 9.79 13.04
CA ASP A 306 -23.76 10.73 12.33
C ASP A 306 -23.09 12.10 12.13
N ALA A 307 -22.39 12.59 13.15
CA ALA A 307 -21.66 13.84 13.08
C ALA A 307 -20.50 13.76 12.08
N LEU A 308 -19.74 12.66 12.09
CA LEU A 308 -18.66 12.45 11.13
C LEU A 308 -19.18 12.32 9.69
N THR A 309 -20.33 11.66 9.49
CA THR A 309 -20.97 11.52 8.17
C THR A 309 -21.40 12.89 7.64
N ALA A 310 -22.10 13.69 8.45
CA ALA A 310 -22.54 15.02 8.04
C ALA A 310 -21.37 15.94 7.65
N ILE A 311 -20.25 15.87 8.40
CA ILE A 311 -19.04 16.64 8.08
C ILE A 311 -18.36 16.07 6.82
N GLN A 312 -18.22 14.76 6.67
CA GLN A 312 -17.63 14.14 5.48
C GLN A 312 -18.41 14.52 4.21
N ASP A 313 -19.74 14.45 4.24
CA ASP A 313 -20.59 14.80 3.10
C ASP A 313 -20.39 16.25 2.66
N HIS A 314 -20.18 17.17 3.62
CA HIS A 314 -19.94 18.58 3.33
C HIS A 314 -18.61 18.83 2.62
N TYR A 315 -17.54 18.13 3.02
CA TYR A 315 -16.17 18.39 2.55
C TYR A 315 -15.64 17.35 1.54
N THR A 316 -16.48 16.43 1.06
CA THR A 316 -16.08 15.38 0.11
C THR A 316 -15.56 15.98 -1.21
N ALA A 317 -16.20 17.03 -1.71
CA ALA A 317 -15.79 17.71 -2.94
C ALA A 317 -14.42 18.41 -2.81
N ASP A 318 -14.03 18.79 -1.59
CA ASP A 318 -12.75 19.42 -1.29
C ASP A 318 -11.60 18.42 -1.09
N GLY A 319 -11.88 17.13 -1.28
CA GLY A 319 -10.88 16.06 -1.18
C GLY A 319 -10.48 15.71 0.26
N ILE A 320 -11.30 16.09 1.24
CA ILE A 320 -11.10 15.71 2.65
C ILE A 320 -11.55 14.27 2.87
N LYS A 321 -10.70 13.50 3.56
CA LYS A 321 -11.01 12.13 4.00
C LYS A 321 -11.00 12.06 5.52
N ILE A 322 -12.11 11.62 6.10
CA ILE A 322 -12.28 11.39 7.54
C ILE A 322 -12.28 9.88 7.80
N GLY A 323 -11.59 9.45 8.85
CA GLY A 323 -11.62 8.07 9.32
C GLY A 323 -11.66 8.00 10.83
N SER A 324 -12.38 7.03 11.39
CA SER A 324 -12.44 6.73 12.82
C SER A 324 -11.74 5.41 13.12
N TYR A 325 -11.00 5.37 14.24
CA TYR A 325 -10.25 4.20 14.67
C TYR A 325 -10.48 3.97 16.17
N PRO A 326 -11.24 2.92 16.56
CA PRO A 326 -11.41 2.59 17.97
C PRO A 326 -10.10 2.07 18.56
N THR A 327 -9.86 2.39 19.82
CA THR A 327 -8.75 1.83 20.60
C THR A 327 -9.23 0.65 21.42
N PHE A 328 -8.49 -0.45 21.35
CA PHE A 328 -8.76 -1.65 22.15
C PHE A 328 -7.63 -1.85 23.17
N GLY A 329 -7.98 -2.14 24.42
CA GLY A 329 -7.02 -2.41 25.51
C GLY A 329 -7.29 -1.64 26.80
N ALA A 330 -6.45 -1.83 27.82
CA ALA A 330 -6.56 -1.11 29.08
C ALA A 330 -6.31 0.40 28.86
N PHE A 331 -7.33 1.21 29.11
CA PHE A 331 -7.21 2.66 29.05
C PHE A 331 -6.17 3.13 30.08
N LYS A 332 -5.00 3.57 29.60
CA LYS A 332 -4.08 4.33 30.44
C LYS A 332 -4.77 5.61 30.89
N GLN A 333 -4.42 6.16 32.05
CA GLN A 333 -4.89 7.49 32.43
C GLN A 333 -4.53 8.49 31.33
N GLY A 334 -5.51 9.23 30.82
CA GLY A 334 -5.36 10.13 29.67
C GLY A 334 -5.49 9.46 28.30
N GLY A 335 -5.90 8.19 28.22
CA GLY A 335 -6.25 7.52 26.96
C GLY A 335 -7.56 8.03 26.36
N TYR A 336 -7.79 7.68 25.10
CA TYR A 336 -9.00 7.97 24.33
C TYR A 336 -9.64 6.68 23.82
N ARG A 337 -10.94 6.70 23.53
CA ARG A 337 -11.69 5.54 22.99
C ARG A 337 -11.65 5.46 21.47
N VAL A 338 -11.68 6.61 20.80
CA VAL A 338 -11.66 6.69 19.34
C VAL A 338 -10.70 7.79 18.90
N CYS A 339 -9.82 7.47 17.96
CA CYS A 339 -9.03 8.44 17.22
C CYS A 339 -9.71 8.70 15.88
N VAL A 340 -10.07 9.94 15.60
CA VAL A 340 -10.57 10.38 14.30
C VAL A 340 -9.43 11.08 13.56
N THR A 341 -9.18 10.72 12.31
CA THR A 341 -8.19 11.39 11.47
C THR A 341 -8.86 12.16 10.36
N VAL A 342 -8.37 13.38 10.09
CA VAL A 342 -8.70 14.18 8.92
C VAL A 342 -7.47 14.23 8.03
N VAL A 343 -7.64 13.90 6.75
CA VAL A 343 -6.59 13.94 5.74
C VAL A 343 -6.99 14.82 4.58
N GLY A 344 -6.09 15.70 4.14
CA GLY A 344 -6.30 16.59 3.00
C GLY A 344 -4.99 17.21 2.50
N ARG A 345 -5.06 18.08 1.49
CA ARG A 345 -3.89 18.77 0.90
C ARG A 345 -3.77 20.25 1.30
N ASN A 346 -4.85 20.83 1.80
CA ASN A 346 -4.92 22.22 2.21
C ASN A 346 -4.89 22.28 3.75
N VAL A 347 -3.78 22.75 4.33
CA VAL A 347 -3.61 22.83 5.80
C VAL A 347 -4.72 23.64 6.47
N PRO A 348 -5.03 24.90 6.04
CA PRO A 348 -6.15 25.65 6.60
C PRO A 348 -7.47 24.87 6.61
N LEU A 349 -7.80 24.17 5.53
CA LEU A 349 -9.03 23.38 5.45
C LEU A 349 -8.99 22.15 6.36
N VAL A 350 -7.86 21.44 6.41
CA VAL A 350 -7.69 20.29 7.32
C VAL A 350 -7.84 20.73 8.78
N ASP A 351 -7.31 21.89 9.14
CA ASP A 351 -7.44 22.47 10.49
C ASP A 351 -8.87 22.92 10.80
N GLU A 352 -9.56 23.54 9.83
CA GLU A 352 -10.98 23.90 9.93
C GLU A 352 -11.84 22.67 10.20
N VAL A 353 -11.69 21.62 9.39
CA VAL A 353 -12.46 20.38 9.53
C VAL A 353 -12.11 19.67 10.84
N ALA A 354 -10.83 19.63 11.22
CA ALA A 354 -10.42 19.07 12.50
C ALA A 354 -11.06 19.81 13.69
N GLN A 355 -11.20 21.13 13.59
CA GLN A 355 -11.90 21.94 14.60
C GLN A 355 -13.41 21.66 14.64
N ALA A 356 -14.05 21.55 13.48
CA ALA A 356 -15.46 21.18 13.40
C ALA A 356 -15.73 19.80 14.04
N ILE A 357 -14.88 18.81 13.73
CA ILE A 357 -14.96 17.47 14.32
C ILE A 357 -14.73 17.53 15.82
N ALA A 358 -13.68 18.20 16.29
CA ALA A 358 -13.35 18.30 17.71
C ALA A 358 -14.52 18.86 18.54
N VAL A 359 -15.21 19.88 18.03
CA VAL A 359 -16.41 20.42 18.67
C VAL A 359 -17.56 19.42 18.64
N ALA A 360 -17.81 18.76 17.50
CA ALA A 360 -18.92 17.84 17.33
C ALA A 360 -18.80 16.56 18.19
N ILE A 361 -17.58 16.11 18.49
CA ILE A 361 -17.34 14.84 19.19
C ILE A 361 -16.79 15.01 20.62
N ASP A 362 -16.73 16.24 21.13
CA ASP A 362 -16.06 16.56 22.40
C ASP A 362 -14.63 15.98 22.44
N GLY A 363 -13.89 16.24 21.36
CA GLY A 363 -12.59 15.66 21.07
C GLY A 363 -11.44 16.63 21.32
N ARG A 364 -10.30 16.09 21.75
CA ARG A 364 -9.04 16.82 21.85
C ARG A 364 -8.25 16.66 20.55
N GLN A 365 -7.86 17.79 19.95
CA GLN A 365 -6.95 17.76 18.80
C GLN A 365 -5.51 17.45 19.21
N GLU A 366 -4.86 16.66 18.37
CA GLU A 366 -3.41 16.42 18.41
C GLU A 366 -2.67 17.40 17.46
N PRO A 367 -1.35 17.56 17.64
CA PRO A 367 -0.52 18.34 16.73
C PRO A 367 -0.64 17.88 15.27
N LEU A 368 -0.45 18.83 14.34
CA LEU A 368 -0.45 18.55 12.91
C LEU A 368 0.65 17.55 12.62
N GLN A 369 0.30 16.43 11.98
CA GLN A 369 1.31 15.53 11.45
C GLN A 369 1.72 16.07 10.08
N THR A 370 2.90 16.68 10.04
CA THR A 370 3.55 17.12 8.81
C THR A 370 4.41 16.00 8.24
N PRO A 371 4.63 15.98 6.92
CA PRO A 371 5.63 15.12 6.28
C PRO A 371 6.98 15.22 7.00
N LYS A 372 7.70 14.10 7.09
CA LYS A 372 9.07 14.12 7.61
C LYS A 372 10.00 14.51 6.47
N HIS A 373 10.51 15.74 6.50
CA HIS A 373 11.50 16.22 5.54
C HIS A 373 12.86 15.54 5.73
#